data_AF-A0A0Q7PN18-F1
#
_entry.id   AF-A0A0Q7PN18-F1
#
_cell.length_a   1.000
_cell.length_b   1.000
_cell.length_c   1.000
_cell.angle_alpha   90.00
_cell.angle_beta   90.00
_cell.angle_gamma   90.00
#
_symmetry.space_group_name_H-M   'P 1'
#
loop_
_entity.id
_entity.type
_entity.pdbx_description
1 polymer ?
#
loop_
_entity_poly.entity_id
_entity_poly.type
_entity_poly.pdbx_seq_one_letter_code
_entity_poly.pdbx_strand_id
1 'polypeptide(L)'
;MLTDLLLASLHHLLFFGLIAMLVSEAVLLRGTVDTAAVQRLAKLDAGYGMAAGLLLAAGLARVFYGIKGYDFYLHNPWFHAKIGCFVLVGLLSILPTIRFARWRRALRADASFAPPAGEVATMAGIVRFELILVAAILVFAAMMARFGGF
;
A
#
# COMPACT_ATOMS: atom_id res chain seq x y z
N MET A 1 -8.12 -25.66 6.91
CA MET A 1 -9.50 -25.13 6.92
C MET A 1 -9.58 -23.86 7.78
N LEU A 2 -9.42 -23.93 9.11
CA LEU A 2 -9.45 -22.72 9.96
C LEU A 2 -8.26 -21.76 9.73
N THR A 3 -7.04 -22.29 9.61
CA THR A 3 -5.82 -21.49 9.35
C THR A 3 -5.89 -20.72 8.04
N ASP A 4 -6.32 -21.38 6.97
CA ASP A 4 -6.54 -20.77 5.65
C ASP A 4 -7.58 -19.65 5.71
N LEU A 5 -8.71 -19.87 6.40
CA LEU A 5 -9.74 -18.85 6.62
C LEU A 5 -9.19 -17.64 7.38
N LEU A 6 -8.46 -17.85 8.48
CA LEU A 6 -7.87 -16.77 9.28
C LEU A 6 -6.85 -15.95 8.46
N LEU A 7 -5.96 -16.63 7.73
CA LEU A 7 -4.98 -15.97 6.87
C LEU A 7 -5.63 -15.20 5.73
N ALA A 8 -6.67 -15.77 5.11
CA ALA A 8 -7.44 -15.08 4.08
C ALA A 8 -8.12 -13.84 4.66
N SER A 9 -8.86 -13.96 5.76
CA SER A 9 -9.53 -12.83 6.42
C SER A 9 -8.55 -11.72 6.80
N LEU A 10 -7.43 -12.08 7.43
CA LEU A 10 -6.37 -11.14 7.78
C LEU A 10 -5.80 -10.43 6.55
N HIS A 11 -5.50 -11.17 5.47
CA HIS A 11 -4.98 -10.59 4.23
C HIS A 11 -5.95 -9.57 3.63
N HIS A 12 -7.26 -9.87 3.60
CA HIS A 12 -8.26 -8.91 3.09
C HIS A 12 -8.37 -7.68 3.99
N LEU A 13 -8.44 -7.85 5.32
CA LEU A 13 -8.52 -6.73 6.26
C LEU A 13 -7.29 -5.81 6.16
N LEU A 14 -6.09 -6.40 6.05
CA LEU A 14 -4.85 -5.64 5.83
C LEU A 14 -4.88 -4.89 4.50
N PHE A 15 -5.40 -5.51 3.44
CA PHE A 15 -5.52 -4.88 2.13
C PHE A 15 -6.49 -3.69 2.15
N PHE A 16 -7.65 -3.84 2.81
CA PHE A 16 -8.60 -2.74 3.01
C PHE A 16 -8.00 -1.62 3.86
N GLY A 17 -7.30 -1.96 4.94
CA GLY A 17 -6.59 -0.98 5.77
C GLY A 17 -5.55 -0.19 4.96
N LEU A 18 -4.78 -0.89 4.12
CA LEU A 18 -3.79 -0.29 3.21
C LEU A 18 -4.46 0.71 2.25
N ILE A 19 -5.57 0.33 1.61
CA ILE A 19 -6.34 1.24 0.74
C ILE A 19 -6.82 2.45 1.53
N ALA A 20 -7.39 2.25 2.72
CA ALA A 20 -7.94 3.33 3.53
C ALA A 20 -6.86 4.37 3.90
N MET A 21 -5.64 3.91 4.21
CA MET A 21 -4.52 4.80 4.53
C MET A 21 -4.04 5.57 3.30
N LEU A 22 -3.84 4.92 2.14
CA LEU A 22 -3.48 5.60 0.90
C LEU A 22 -4.54 6.63 0.46
N VAL A 23 -5.82 6.30 0.57
CA VAL A 23 -6.91 7.24 0.27
C VAL A 23 -6.87 8.42 1.25
N SER A 24 -6.61 8.18 2.53
CA SER A 24 -6.50 9.24 3.53
C SER A 24 -5.32 10.18 3.23
N GLU A 25 -4.18 9.64 2.82
CA GLU A 25 -3.04 10.42 2.36
C GLU A 25 -3.36 11.25 1.12
N ALA A 26 -4.00 10.64 0.11
CA ALA A 26 -4.43 11.35 -1.10
C ALA A 26 -5.39 12.52 -0.79
N VAL A 27 -6.30 12.34 0.18
CA VAL A 27 -7.21 13.40 0.63
C VAL A 27 -6.45 14.51 1.35
N LEU A 28 -5.53 14.18 2.25
CA LEU A 28 -4.72 15.17 2.96
C LEU A 28 -3.83 15.98 2.02
N LEU A 29 -3.22 15.33 1.03
CA LEU A 29 -2.35 15.98 0.03
C LEU A 29 -3.13 16.85 -0.97
N ARG A 30 -4.45 16.66 -1.10
CA ARG A 30 -5.31 17.51 -1.93
C ARG A 30 -5.66 18.83 -1.22
N GLY A 31 -5.68 18.83 0.11
CA GLY A 31 -5.99 20.01 0.92
C GLY A 31 -4.76 20.89 1.21
N THR A 32 -4.95 21.87 2.08
CA THR A 32 -3.84 22.65 2.64
C THR A 32 -3.02 21.78 3.60
N VAL A 33 -1.73 21.60 3.30
CA VAL A 33 -0.84 20.79 4.15
C VAL A 33 -0.26 21.65 5.26
N ASP A 34 -1.01 21.75 6.35
CA ASP A 34 -0.60 22.42 7.59
C ASP A 34 0.21 21.50 8.52
N THR A 35 0.64 22.04 9.66
CA THR A 35 1.35 21.32 10.73
C THR A 35 0.66 20.02 11.12
N ALA A 36 -0.67 20.02 11.26
CA ALA A 36 -1.43 18.84 11.65
C ALA A 36 -1.48 17.80 10.53
N ALA A 37 -1.64 18.24 9.27
CA ALA A 37 -1.62 17.39 8.10
C ALA A 37 -0.26 16.69 7.93
N VAL A 38 0.86 17.40 8.10
CA VAL A 38 2.22 16.79 8.05
C VAL A 38 2.36 15.67 9.10
N GLN A 39 1.89 15.90 10.32
CA GLN A 39 1.95 14.88 11.37
C GLN A 39 1.05 13.67 11.07
N ARG A 40 -0.14 13.91 10.51
CA ARG A 40 -1.07 12.85 10.12
C ARG A 40 -0.54 12.04 8.95
N LEU A 41 -0.01 12.68 7.91
CA LEU A 41 0.63 12.03 6.77
C LEU A 41 1.72 11.07 7.23
N ALA A 42 2.64 11.54 8.08
CA ALA A 42 3.73 10.69 8.57
C ALA A 42 3.26 9.52 9.47
N LYS A 43 2.08 9.61 10.10
CA LYS A 43 1.50 8.51 10.89
C LYS A 43 0.76 7.52 9.99
N LEU A 44 -0.01 8.02 9.03
CA LEU A 44 -0.71 7.21 8.03
C LEU A 44 0.28 6.42 7.20
N ASP A 45 1.35 7.05 6.72
CA ASP A 45 2.39 6.42 5.90
C ASP A 45 3.14 5.33 6.65
N ALA A 46 3.44 5.55 7.95
CA ALA A 46 4.01 4.51 8.80
C ALA A 46 3.04 3.32 9.00
N GLY A 47 1.75 3.60 9.20
CA GLY A 47 0.71 2.58 9.30
C GLY A 47 0.54 1.81 7.99
N TYR A 48 0.57 2.51 6.86
CA TYR A 48 0.53 1.96 5.51
C TYR A 48 1.70 1.00 5.29
N GLY A 49 2.93 1.42 5.58
CA GLY A 49 4.12 0.58 5.43
C GLY A 49 4.05 -0.67 6.29
N MET A 50 3.58 -0.54 7.53
CA MET A 50 3.36 -1.69 8.42
C MET A 50 2.30 -2.64 7.87
N ALA A 51 1.16 -2.12 7.39
CA ALA A 51 0.10 -2.94 6.81
C ALA A 51 0.58 -3.63 5.52
N ALA A 52 1.36 -2.95 4.67
CA ALA A 52 1.97 -3.54 3.48
C ALA A 52 2.92 -4.70 3.84
N GLY A 53 3.77 -4.53 4.85
CA GLY A 53 4.66 -5.59 5.33
C GLY A 53 3.89 -6.80 5.87
N LEU A 54 2.89 -6.56 6.72
CA LEU A 54 2.03 -7.62 7.26
C LEU A 54 1.22 -8.32 6.16
N LEU A 55 0.72 -7.57 5.18
CA LEU A 55 -0.04 -8.09 4.05
C LEU A 55 0.82 -9.02 3.19
N LEU A 56 2.07 -8.63 2.94
CA LEU A 56 3.04 -9.46 2.22
C LEU A 56 3.34 -10.75 2.99
N ALA A 57 3.58 -10.66 4.30
CA ALA A 57 3.80 -11.83 5.15
C ALA A 57 2.59 -12.77 5.14
N ALA A 58 1.37 -12.25 5.28
CA ALA A 58 0.14 -13.03 5.17
C ALA A 58 -0.03 -13.63 3.77
N GLY A 59 0.32 -12.91 2.72
CA GLY A 59 0.29 -13.38 1.34
C GLY A 59 1.23 -14.57 1.11
N LEU A 60 2.49 -14.45 1.55
CA LEU A 60 3.47 -15.54 1.49
C LEU A 60 3.02 -16.75 2.30
N ALA A 61 2.49 -16.54 3.51
CA ALA A 61 1.95 -17.63 4.32
C ALA A 61 0.82 -18.37 3.58
N ARG A 62 -0.03 -17.67 2.82
CA ARG A 62 -1.06 -18.30 1.98
C ARG A 62 -0.49 -19.06 0.78
N VAL A 63 0.66 -18.67 0.22
CA VAL A 63 1.31 -19.41 -0.86
C VAL A 63 1.88 -20.74 -0.35
N PHE A 64 2.53 -20.74 0.82
CA PHE A 64 3.19 -21.94 1.35
C PHE A 64 2.27 -22.85 2.18
N TYR A 65 1.30 -22.28 2.90
CA TYR A 65 0.42 -23.03 3.82
C TYR A 65 -1.06 -23.02 3.41
N GLY A 66 -1.40 -22.40 2.28
CA GLY A 66 -2.77 -22.32 1.76
C GLY A 66 -3.18 -23.54 0.94
N ILE A 67 -4.50 -23.66 0.71
CA ILE A 67 -5.13 -24.85 0.13
C ILE A 67 -4.73 -25.11 -1.34
N LYS A 68 -4.34 -24.07 -2.08
CA LYS A 68 -4.02 -24.15 -3.52
C LYS A 68 -2.64 -24.76 -3.83
N GLY A 69 -1.76 -24.87 -2.83
CA GLY A 69 -0.37 -25.30 -3.00
C GLY A 69 0.50 -24.26 -3.73
N TYR A 70 1.82 -24.29 -3.53
CA TYR A 70 2.74 -23.30 -4.09
C TYR A 70 2.77 -23.32 -5.63
N ASP A 71 2.59 -24.48 -6.24
CA ASP A 71 2.71 -24.72 -7.68
C ASP A 71 1.65 -23.97 -8.51
N PHE A 72 0.42 -23.87 -7.97
CA PHE A 72 -0.66 -23.06 -8.53
C PHE A 72 -0.27 -21.59 -8.67
N TYR A 73 0.47 -21.04 -7.71
CA TYR A 73 0.86 -19.62 -7.72
C TYR A 73 2.02 -19.38 -8.70
N LEU A 74 2.99 -20.29 -8.77
CA LEU A 74 4.16 -20.14 -9.64
C LEU A 74 3.83 -20.15 -11.13
N HIS A 75 2.83 -20.93 -11.55
CA HIS A 75 2.45 -21.03 -12.96
C HIS A 75 1.35 -20.04 -13.37
N ASN A 76 0.85 -19.22 -12.44
CA ASN A 76 -0.25 -18.30 -12.71
C ASN A 76 0.27 -16.90 -13.08
N PRO A 77 0.13 -16.46 -14.35
CA PRO A 77 0.62 -15.15 -14.78
C PRO A 77 -0.07 -13.99 -14.04
N TRP A 78 -1.33 -14.17 -13.64
CA TRP A 78 -2.07 -13.15 -12.88
C TRP A 78 -1.56 -12.99 -11.45
N PHE A 79 -1.03 -14.07 -10.85
CA PHE A 79 -0.34 -13.97 -9.57
C PHE A 79 0.94 -13.12 -9.70
N HIS A 80 1.76 -13.38 -10.72
CA HIS A 80 2.98 -12.60 -10.97
C HIS A 80 2.68 -11.14 -11.27
N ALA A 81 1.65 -10.85 -12.08
CA ALA A 81 1.22 -9.47 -12.35
C ALA A 81 0.77 -8.76 -11.06
N LYS A 82 -0.02 -9.44 -10.22
CA LYS A 82 -0.45 -8.92 -8.92
C LYS A 82 0.74 -8.59 -8.01
N ILE A 83 1.70 -9.51 -7.89
CA ILE A 83 2.90 -9.32 -7.06
C ILE A 83 3.78 -8.21 -7.64
N GLY A 84 3.97 -8.17 -8.96
CA GLY A 84 4.71 -7.10 -9.65
C GLY A 84 4.12 -5.72 -9.36
N CYS A 85 2.80 -5.57 -9.45
CA CYS A 85 2.13 -4.32 -9.06
C CYS A 85 2.31 -4.00 -7.58
N PHE A 86 2.21 -4.99 -6.69
CA PHE A 86 2.42 -4.77 -5.26
C PHE A 86 3.85 -4.30 -4.94
N VAL A 87 4.86 -4.90 -5.57
CA VAL A 87 6.26 -4.48 -5.46
C VAL A 87 6.44 -3.06 -6.01
N LEU A 88 5.87 -2.76 -7.18
CA LEU A 88 5.96 -1.43 -7.77
C LEU A 88 5.34 -0.35 -6.87
N VAL A 89 4.18 -0.63 -6.28
CA VAL A 89 3.55 0.24 -5.27
C VAL A 89 4.49 0.46 -4.09
N GLY A 90 5.07 -0.61 -3.54
CA GLY A 90 6.01 -0.50 -2.42
C GLY A 90 7.26 0.33 -2.76
N LEU A 91 7.81 0.18 -3.97
CA LEU A 91 8.96 0.96 -4.44
C LEU A 91 8.61 2.44 -4.62
N LEU A 92 7.45 2.74 -5.19
CA LEU A 92 6.98 4.12 -5.34
C LEU A 92 6.76 4.79 -3.99
N SER A 93 6.23 4.04 -3.02
CA SER A 93 5.88 4.55 -1.69
C SER A 93 7.09 4.98 -0.86
N ILE A 94 8.29 4.46 -1.18
CA ILE A 94 9.54 4.93 -0.56
C ILE A 94 9.71 6.45 -0.73
N LEU A 95 9.29 7.04 -1.85
CA LEU A 95 9.40 8.48 -2.09
C LEU A 95 8.53 9.30 -1.12
N PRO A 96 7.19 9.09 -1.05
CA PRO A 96 6.33 9.67 -0.01
C PRO A 96 6.85 9.46 1.40
N THR A 97 7.25 8.23 1.77
CA THR A 97 7.72 7.91 3.12
C THR A 97 8.93 8.76 3.53
N ILE A 98 9.95 8.85 2.67
CA ILE A 98 11.13 9.68 2.93
C ILE A 98 10.72 11.16 3.03
N ARG A 99 9.82 11.61 2.16
CA ARG A 99 9.40 13.01 2.09
C ARG A 99 8.59 13.43 3.31
N PHE A 100 7.60 12.65 3.73
CA PHE A 100 6.81 12.92 4.93
C PHE A 100 7.67 12.87 6.20
N ALA A 101 8.62 11.93 6.26
CA ALA A 101 9.58 11.88 7.36
C ALA A 101 10.50 13.12 7.40
N ARG A 102 10.87 13.69 6.25
CA ARG A 102 11.64 14.94 6.17
C ARG A 102 10.80 16.14 6.59
N TRP A 103 9.57 16.28 6.09
CA TRP A 103 8.66 17.36 6.49
C TRP A 103 8.39 17.33 7.99
N ARG A 104 8.16 16.14 8.57
CA ARG A 104 7.98 15.99 10.03
C ARG A 104 9.22 16.43 10.81
N ARG A 105 10.42 16.15 10.30
CA ARG A 105 11.68 16.60 10.92
C ARG A 105 11.86 18.12 10.82
N ALA A 106 11.60 18.70 9.65
CA ALA A 106 11.67 20.15 9.44
C ALA A 106 10.69 20.88 10.36
N LEU A 107 9.45 20.39 10.48
CA LEU A 107 8.44 20.94 11.37
C LEU A 107 8.81 20.89 12.86
N ARG A 108 9.60 19.90 13.27
CA ARG A 108 10.13 19.83 14.64
C ARG A 108 11.26 20.82 14.89
N ALA A 109 12.01 21.18 13.85
CA ALA A 109 13.08 22.17 13.92
C ALA A 109 12.55 23.60 13.82
N ASP A 110 11.49 23.81 13.04
CA ASP A 110 10.84 25.09 12.83
C ASP A 110 9.31 24.90 12.77
N ALA A 111 8.61 25.45 13.75
CA ALA A 111 7.15 25.35 13.85
C ALA A 111 6.40 26.12 12.75
N SER A 112 7.09 27.03 12.05
CA SER A 112 6.56 27.79 10.92
C SER A 112 6.77 27.10 9.56
N PHE A 113 7.47 25.96 9.55
CA PHE A 113 7.74 25.20 8.33
C PHE A 113 6.43 24.78 7.64
N ALA A 114 6.33 25.14 6.36
CA ALA A 114 5.28 24.67 5.46
C ALA A 114 5.92 23.91 4.28
N PRO A 115 5.44 22.70 3.93
CA PRO A 115 5.91 21.98 2.76
C PRO A 115 5.75 22.80 1.47
N PRO A 116 6.76 22.83 0.57
CA PRO A 116 6.63 23.53 -0.70
C PRO A 116 5.49 22.95 -1.55
N ALA A 117 4.66 23.81 -2.14
CA ALA A 117 3.48 23.39 -2.90
C ALA A 117 3.80 22.44 -4.06
N GLY A 118 4.95 22.64 -4.74
CA GLY A 118 5.40 21.74 -5.80
C GLY A 118 5.69 20.32 -5.29
N GLU A 119 6.31 20.18 -4.11
CA GLU A 119 6.58 18.87 -3.52
C GLU A 119 5.28 18.18 -3.10
N VAL A 120 4.33 18.92 -2.52
CA VAL A 120 2.99 18.42 -2.18
C VAL A 120 2.29 17.88 -3.42
N ALA A 121 2.28 18.65 -4.52
CA ALA A 121 1.65 18.23 -5.77
C ALA A 121 2.29 16.96 -6.35
N THR A 122 3.62 16.86 -6.32
CA THR A 122 4.33 15.64 -6.75
C THR A 122 3.96 14.44 -5.89
N MET A 123 3.97 14.57 -4.56
CA MET A 123 3.58 13.46 -3.67
C MET A 123 2.12 13.06 -3.88
N ALA A 124 1.22 14.03 -4.06
CA ALA A 124 -0.19 13.77 -4.39
C ALA A 124 -0.34 12.99 -5.70
N GLY A 125 0.50 13.29 -6.71
CA GLY A 125 0.57 12.54 -7.96
C GLY A 125 0.98 11.08 -7.75
N ILE A 126 2.05 10.85 -6.99
CA ILE A 126 2.56 9.50 -6.69
C ILE A 126 1.51 8.67 -5.94
N VAL A 127 0.94 9.19 -4.86
CA VAL A 127 -0.07 8.47 -4.05
C VAL A 127 -1.31 8.14 -4.88
N ARG A 128 -1.74 9.03 -5.79
CA ARG A 128 -2.84 8.73 -6.72
C ARG A 128 -2.49 7.62 -7.71
N PHE A 129 -1.25 7.59 -8.19
CA PHE A 129 -0.80 6.53 -9.07
C PHE A 129 -0.69 5.19 -8.34
N GLU A 130 -0.25 5.19 -7.08
CA GLU A 130 -0.28 4.01 -6.22
C GLU A 130 -1.69 3.45 -6.07
N LEU A 131 -2.71 4.31 -5.87
CA LEU A 131 -4.12 3.88 -5.82
C LEU A 131 -4.57 3.20 -7.12
N ILE A 132 -4.12 3.66 -8.29
CA ILE A 132 -4.42 3.03 -9.57
C ILE A 132 -3.77 1.63 -9.63
N LEU A 133 -2.52 1.50 -9.21
CA LEU A 133 -1.84 0.20 -9.14
C LEU A 133 -2.52 -0.74 -8.13
N VAL A 134 -2.96 -0.23 -6.98
CA VAL A 134 -3.73 -1.02 -6.00
C VAL A 134 -5.07 -1.49 -6.58
N ALA A 135 -5.74 -0.67 -7.39
CA ALA A 135 -6.92 -1.11 -8.14
C ALA A 135 -6.57 -2.22 -9.15
N ALA A 136 -5.44 -2.10 -9.86
CA ALA A 136 -4.98 -3.15 -10.77
C ALA A 136 -4.70 -4.48 -10.03
N ILE A 137 -4.13 -4.43 -8.82
CA ILE A 137 -3.93 -5.61 -7.95
C ILE A 137 -5.27 -6.33 -7.68
N LEU A 138 -6.36 -5.60 -7.43
CA LEU A 138 -7.70 -6.19 -7.25
C LEU A 138 -8.19 -6.88 -8.52
N VAL A 139 -8.00 -6.25 -9.68
CA VAL A 139 -8.39 -6.83 -10.97
C VAL A 139 -7.59 -8.11 -11.23
N PHE A 140 -6.27 -8.11 -11.01
CA PHE A 140 -5.44 -9.30 -11.13
C PHE A 140 -5.82 -10.40 -10.15
N ALA A 141 -6.19 -10.06 -8.91
CA ALA A 141 -6.71 -11.03 -7.96
C ALA A 141 -8.01 -11.68 -8.45
N ALA A 142 -8.93 -10.90 -9.03
CA ALA A 142 -10.17 -11.41 -9.62
C ALA A 142 -9.89 -12.30 -10.85
N MET A 143 -8.97 -11.90 -11.73
CA MET A 143 -8.57 -12.70 -12.89
C MET A 143 -7.91 -14.02 -12.47
N MET A 144 -7.02 -13.99 -11.47
CA MET A 144 -6.42 -15.19 -10.88
C MET A 144 -7.50 -16.16 -10.34
N ALA A 145 -8.54 -15.65 -9.70
CA ALA A 145 -9.62 -16.48 -9.16
C ALA A 145 -10.50 -17.14 -10.25
N ARG A 146 -10.66 -16.48 -11.40
CA ARG A 146 -11.58 -16.90 -12.48
C ARG A 146 -10.89 -17.69 -13.58
N PHE A 147 -9.65 -17.34 -13.91
CA PHE A 147 -8.88 -17.88 -15.03
C PHE A 147 -7.60 -18.58 -14.58
N GLY A 148 -7.36 -18.72 -13.27
CA GLY A 148 -6.14 -19.32 -12.76
C GLY A 148 -6.11 -20.85 -12.68
N GLY A 149 -7.25 -21.51 -12.91
CA GLY A 149 -7.32 -22.96 -12.99
C GLY A 149 -7.07 -23.40 -14.42
N PHE A 150 -5.81 -23.67 -14.76
CA PHE A 150 -5.43 -24.53 -15.88
C PHE A 150 -4.79 -25.78 -15.29
#